data_AF-A0AAV2QIR8-F1
#
_entry.id   AF-A0AAV2QIR8-F1
#
_cell.length_a   1.000
_cell.length_b   1.000
_cell.length_c   1.000
_cell.angle_alpha   90.00
_cell.angle_beta   90.00
_cell.angle_gamma   90.00
#
_symmetry.space_group_name_H-M   'P 1'
#
loop_
_entity.id
_entity.type
_entity.pdbx_description
1 polymer ?
#
loop_
_entity_poly.entity_id
_entity_poly.type
_entity_poly.pdbx_seq_one_letter_code
_entity_poly.pdbx_strand_id
1 'polypeptide(L)'
;MAELPPRERLACQKTYGGLHRLSNRWRLGILSARRDSRIDRLDQSEKKAAIKTLKKRALNKNPDEFHFHMINSELRNGIHIEKVEDEELKIGDVSQDLTYITHRRSLERKKIEKLKATLHLLAVEQVPKNKHIIFVDTEKDGKQ
;
A
#
# COMPACT_ATOMS: atom_id res chain seq x y z
N MET A 1 3.06 -58.81 -14.86
CA MET A 1 2.31 -58.38 -13.67
C MET A 1 3.12 -58.81 -12.46
N ALA A 2 3.82 -57.89 -11.79
CA ALA A 2 4.59 -58.22 -10.60
C ALA A 2 3.67 -58.06 -9.38
N GLU A 3 3.41 -59.16 -8.67
CA GLU A 3 2.56 -59.14 -7.49
C GLU A 3 3.25 -58.37 -6.36
N LEU A 4 2.56 -57.35 -5.83
CA LEU A 4 3.00 -56.63 -4.64
C LEU A 4 2.80 -57.53 -3.42
N PRO A 5 3.78 -57.62 -2.50
CA PRO A 5 3.70 -58.52 -1.36
C PRO A 5 2.55 -58.13 -0.41
N PRO A 6 2.00 -59.10 0.36
CA PRO A 6 0.92 -58.84 1.31
C PRO A 6 1.35 -57.78 2.33
N ARG A 7 0.49 -56.79 2.60
CA ARG A 7 0.73 -55.78 3.62
C ARG A 7 0.60 -56.38 5.02
N GLU A 8 1.63 -57.09 5.46
CA GLU A 8 1.87 -57.28 6.89
C GLU A 8 1.96 -55.89 7.53
N ARG A 9 1.15 -55.63 8.56
CA ARG A 9 1.19 -54.35 9.29
C ARG A 9 2.49 -54.30 10.10
N LEU A 10 3.59 -53.95 9.45
CA LEU A 10 4.82 -53.52 10.11
C LEU A 10 4.44 -52.39 11.08
N ALA A 11 4.84 -52.55 12.34
CA ALA A 11 4.64 -51.55 13.39
C ALA A 11 4.92 -50.14 12.84
N CYS A 12 3.92 -49.26 12.94
CA CYS A 12 4.02 -47.87 12.49
C CYS A 12 5.29 -47.24 13.10
N GLN A 13 6.24 -46.81 12.26
CA GLN A 13 7.43 -46.12 12.73
C GLN A 13 7.00 -44.89 13.52
N LYS A 14 7.35 -44.83 14.81
CA LYS A 14 7.03 -43.68 15.67
C LYS A 14 7.70 -42.43 15.09
N THR A 15 6.91 -41.46 14.70
CA THR A 15 7.42 -40.15 14.30
C THR A 15 7.74 -39.37 15.57
N TYR A 16 8.99 -38.92 15.69
CA TYR A 16 9.39 -38.03 16.78
C TYR A 16 9.06 -36.59 16.39
N GLY A 17 8.27 -35.91 17.23
CA GLY A 17 7.99 -34.49 17.08
C GLY A 17 9.25 -33.65 17.24
N GLY A 18 9.31 -32.51 16.56
CA GLY A 18 10.39 -31.54 16.73
C GLY A 18 10.38 -30.92 18.13
N LEU A 19 11.54 -30.49 18.61
CA LEU A 19 11.65 -29.78 19.90
C LEU A 19 11.14 -28.35 19.76
N HIS A 20 10.28 -27.94 20.68
CA HIS A 20 9.92 -26.53 20.83
C HIS A 20 11.02 -25.78 21.59
N ARG A 21 11.05 -24.46 21.40
CA ARG A 21 12.00 -23.59 22.09
C ARG A 21 11.67 -23.44 23.59
N LEU A 22 12.71 -23.22 24.41
CA LEU A 22 12.56 -22.92 25.84
C LEU A 22 11.83 -21.59 26.06
N SER A 23 10.83 -21.58 26.96
CA SER A 23 9.97 -20.42 27.24
C SER A 23 10.77 -19.15 27.53
N ASN A 24 11.82 -19.23 28.36
CA ASN A 24 12.62 -18.07 28.78
C ASN A 24 13.40 -17.39 27.66
N ARG A 25 13.48 -17.99 26.46
CA ARG A 25 14.24 -17.42 25.36
C ARG A 25 13.36 -16.76 24.31
N TRP A 26 12.03 -16.85 24.38
CA TRP A 26 11.05 -16.47 23.33
C TRP A 26 11.40 -15.24 22.46
N ARG A 27 12.04 -14.20 23.01
CA ARG A 27 12.51 -13.01 22.28
C ARG A 27 13.44 -13.26 21.08
N LEU A 28 14.28 -14.30 21.08
CA LEU A 28 15.25 -14.55 19.96
C LEU A 28 14.65 -15.32 18.75
N GLY A 29 13.32 -15.34 18.59
CA GLY A 29 12.68 -16.01 17.46
C GLY A 29 12.64 -17.54 17.53
N ILE A 30 12.49 -18.20 16.38
CA ILE A 30 12.35 -19.66 16.28
C ILE A 30 13.72 -20.33 16.44
N LEU A 31 13.79 -21.50 17.10
CA LEU A 31 15.02 -22.29 17.17
C LEU A 31 15.25 -22.95 15.81
N SER A 32 16.32 -22.57 15.11
CA SER A 32 16.64 -23.16 13.80
C SER A 32 16.95 -24.64 13.93
N ALA A 33 16.20 -25.49 13.22
CA ALA A 33 16.51 -26.91 13.14
C ALA A 33 17.66 -27.16 12.16
N ARG A 34 18.24 -28.37 12.17
CA ARG A 34 19.30 -28.78 11.23
C ARG A 34 18.90 -28.56 9.76
N ARG A 35 17.62 -28.70 9.43
CA ARG A 35 17.09 -28.45 8.08
C ARG A 35 17.22 -26.97 7.72
N ASP A 36 16.77 -26.08 8.59
CA ASP A 36 16.81 -24.63 8.38
C ASP A 36 18.24 -24.13 8.28
N SER A 37 19.12 -24.56 9.20
CA SER A 37 20.55 -24.23 9.14
C SER A 37 21.24 -24.74 7.87
N ARG A 38 20.74 -25.83 7.26
CA ARG A 38 21.25 -26.30 5.96
C ARG A 38 20.79 -25.35 4.85
N ILE A 39 19.52 -24.96 4.84
CA ILE A 39 18.97 -24.02 3.86
C ILE A 39 19.73 -22.69 3.94
N ASP A 40 19.95 -22.15 5.15
CA ASP A 40 20.69 -20.91 5.37
C ASP A 40 22.13 -20.98 4.85
N ARG A 41 22.82 -22.10 5.10
CA ARG A 41 24.20 -22.30 4.62
C ARG A 41 24.26 -22.37 3.09
N LEU A 42 23.28 -23.01 2.45
CA LEU A 42 23.20 -23.09 1.00
C LEU A 42 22.96 -21.69 0.41
N ASP A 43 21.97 -20.96 0.90
CA ASP A 43 21.67 -19.59 0.48
C ASP A 43 22.89 -18.66 0.64
N GLN A 44 23.58 -18.71 1.78
CA GLN A 44 24.81 -17.94 1.99
C GLN A 44 25.93 -18.33 1.02
N SER A 45 26.07 -19.62 0.71
CA SER A 45 27.05 -20.12 -0.25
C SER A 45 26.76 -19.61 -1.66
N GLU A 46 25.50 -19.66 -2.09
CA GLU A 46 25.04 -19.15 -3.37
C GLU A 46 25.27 -17.65 -3.50
N LYS A 47 24.89 -16.86 -2.48
CA LYS A 47 25.15 -15.41 -2.44
C LYS A 47 26.64 -15.09 -2.52
N LYS A 48 27.49 -15.82 -1.81
CA LYS A 48 28.96 -15.66 -1.87
C LYS A 48 29.50 -15.99 -3.27
N ALA A 49 29.00 -17.05 -3.90
CA ALA A 49 29.38 -17.41 -5.26
C ALA A 49 28.97 -16.33 -6.27
N ALA A 50 27.75 -15.79 -6.16
CA ALA A 50 27.27 -14.70 -7.00
C ALA A 50 28.14 -13.44 -6.87
N ILE A 51 28.44 -13.02 -5.63
CA ILE A 51 29.33 -11.87 -5.36
C ILE A 51 30.72 -12.09 -5.97
N LYS A 52 31.27 -13.30 -5.87
CA LYS A 52 32.58 -13.64 -6.47
C LYS A 52 32.55 -13.48 -7.99
N THR A 53 31.48 -13.92 -8.64
CA THR A 53 31.29 -13.76 -10.09
C THR A 53 31.14 -12.29 -10.49
N LEU A 54 30.35 -11.51 -9.75
CA LEU A 54 30.20 -10.07 -9.99
C LEU A 54 31.53 -9.32 -9.84
N LYS A 55 32.33 -9.65 -8.82
CA LYS A 55 33.68 -9.08 -8.64
C LYS A 55 34.59 -9.37 -9.82
N LYS A 56 34.60 -10.61 -10.33
CA LYS A 56 35.38 -10.96 -11.54
C LYS A 56 34.94 -10.17 -12.76
N ARG A 57 33.62 -10.03 -12.97
CA ARG A 57 33.07 -9.23 -14.07
C ARG A 57 33.46 -7.75 -13.94
N ALA A 58 33.40 -7.19 -12.74
CA ALA A 58 33.80 -5.81 -12.48
C ALA A 58 35.30 -5.58 -12.74
N LEU A 59 36.17 -6.53 -12.35
CA LEU A 59 37.62 -6.45 -12.62
C LEU A 59 37.95 -6.57 -14.12
N ASN A 60 37.20 -7.39 -14.85
CA ASN A 60 37.40 -7.60 -16.28
C ASN A 60 36.61 -6.61 -17.17
N LYS A 61 36.04 -5.55 -16.60
CA LYS A 61 35.24 -4.58 -17.35
C LYS A 61 36.14 -3.76 -18.28
N ASN A 62 35.76 -3.68 -19.56
CA ASN A 62 36.42 -2.80 -20.52
C ASN A 62 35.92 -1.36 -20.32
N PRO A 63 36.81 -0.36 -20.09
CA PRO A 63 36.39 1.03 -19.94
C PRO A 63 35.74 1.62 -21.20
N ASP A 64 36.07 1.10 -22.38
CA ASP A 64 35.59 1.60 -23.67
C ASP A 64 34.31 0.87 -24.16
N GLU A 65 33.74 -0.01 -23.33
CA GLU A 65 32.52 -0.74 -23.69
C GLU A 65 31.32 0.21 -23.77
N PHE A 66 30.62 0.16 -24.91
CA PHE A 66 29.42 0.94 -25.15
C PHE A 66 28.25 0.04 -25.52
N HIS A 67 27.14 0.19 -24.79
CA HIS A 67 25.84 -0.40 -25.13
C HIS A 67 24.87 0.72 -25.49
N PHE A 68 24.03 0.52 -26.50
CA PHE A 68 23.03 1.53 -26.91
C PHE A 68 22.09 1.96 -25.77
N HIS A 69 21.83 1.06 -24.82
CA HIS A 69 21.00 1.37 -23.64
C HIS A 69 21.65 2.39 -22.68
N MET A 70 22.97 2.64 -22.79
CA MET A 70 23.66 3.69 -22.03
C MET A 70 23.23 5.11 -22.44
N ILE A 71 22.53 5.28 -23.56
CA ILE A 71 21.96 6.57 -23.97
C ILE A 71 20.77 6.94 -23.05
N ASN A 72 19.94 5.93 -22.73
CA ASN A 72 18.70 6.06 -21.97
C ASN A 72 18.88 5.79 -20.46
N SER A 73 20.12 5.58 -20.02
CA SER A 73 20.43 5.32 -18.61
C SER A 73 21.64 6.12 -18.19
N GLU A 74 21.79 6.36 -16.90
CA GLU A 74 22.89 7.11 -16.35
C GLU A 74 23.38 6.52 -15.02
N LEU A 75 24.61 6.88 -14.65
CA LEU A 75 25.20 6.51 -13.37
C LEU A 75 25.17 7.73 -12.45
N ARG A 76 24.31 7.72 -11.44
CA ARG A 76 24.33 8.75 -10.37
C ARG A 76 25.00 8.16 -9.13
N ASN A 77 26.10 8.77 -8.68
CA ASN A 77 26.87 8.31 -7.52
C ASN A 77 27.28 6.82 -7.59
N GLY A 78 27.52 6.30 -8.81
CA GLY A 78 27.88 4.91 -9.05
C GLY A 78 26.70 3.91 -9.05
N ILE A 79 25.46 4.39 -8.92
CA ILE A 79 24.25 3.58 -9.02
C ILE A 79 23.63 3.82 -10.40
N HIS A 80 23.27 2.72 -11.08
CA HIS A 80 22.59 2.77 -12.37
C HIS A 80 21.14 3.21 -12.19
N ILE A 81 20.74 4.24 -12.94
CA ILE A 81 19.39 4.81 -12.93
C ILE A 81 18.94 4.91 -14.38
N GLU A 82 17.74 4.42 -14.66
CA GLU A 82 17.09 4.59 -15.96
C GLU A 82 16.59 6.03 -16.08
N LYS A 83 16.83 6.67 -17.23
CA LYS A 83 16.19 7.94 -17.53
C LYS A 83 14.73 7.62 -17.81
N VAL A 84 13.89 7.93 -16.83
CA VAL A 84 12.45 7.98 -17.06
C VAL A 84 12.24 9.23 -17.90
N GLU A 85 11.73 9.06 -19.13
CA GLU A 85 11.19 10.19 -19.88
C GLU A 85 10.11 10.80 -18.98
N ASP A 86 10.27 12.08 -18.63
CA ASP A 86 9.15 12.80 -18.03
C ASP A 86 8.03 12.70 -19.06
N GLU A 87 7.00 11.90 -18.76
CA GLU A 87 5.77 11.92 -19.53
C GLU A 87 5.26 13.36 -19.41
N GLU A 88 5.58 14.20 -20.39
CA GLU A 88 4.99 15.52 -20.51
C GLU A 88 3.49 15.28 -20.44
N LEU A 89 2.88 15.64 -19.30
CA LEU A 89 1.47 15.41 -19.04
C LEU A 89 0.74 15.96 -20.24
N LYS A 90 0.14 15.07 -21.04
CA LYS A 90 -0.52 15.50 -22.26
C LYS A 90 -1.62 16.45 -21.81
N ILE A 91 -1.85 17.51 -22.57
CA ILE A 91 -2.93 18.47 -22.28
C ILE A 91 -4.27 17.74 -22.05
N GLY A 92 -4.45 16.59 -22.70
CA GLY A 92 -5.57 15.67 -22.49
C GLY A 92 -5.71 15.14 -21.07
N ASP A 93 -4.63 14.75 -20.40
CA ASP A 93 -4.66 14.16 -19.05
C ASP A 93 -5.03 15.22 -18.01
N VAL A 94 -4.43 16.41 -18.12
CA VAL A 94 -4.75 17.56 -17.27
C VAL A 94 -6.21 18.00 -17.44
N SER A 95 -6.74 17.96 -18.67
CA SER A 95 -8.14 18.33 -18.94
C SER A 95 -9.14 17.35 -18.33
N GLN A 96 -8.83 16.05 -18.30
CA GLN A 96 -9.66 15.01 -17.70
C GLN A 96 -9.71 15.16 -16.18
N ASP A 97 -8.57 15.39 -15.55
CA ASP A 97 -8.48 15.63 -14.10
C ASP A 97 -9.26 16.88 -13.68
N LEU A 98 -9.14 17.97 -14.45
CA LEU A 98 -9.87 19.21 -14.18
C LEU A 98 -11.39 19.02 -14.31
N THR A 99 -11.81 18.25 -15.32
CA THR A 99 -13.23 17.88 -15.50
C THR A 99 -13.72 17.01 -14.34
N TYR A 100 -12.92 16.06 -13.88
CA TYR A 100 -13.26 15.20 -12.74
C TYR A 100 -13.41 16.01 -11.44
N ILE A 101 -12.44 16.89 -11.14
CA ILE A 101 -12.45 17.72 -9.94
C ILE A 101 -13.65 18.67 -9.94
N THR A 102 -13.95 19.32 -11.07
CA THR A 102 -15.09 20.24 -11.18
C THR A 102 -16.43 19.51 -11.01
N HIS A 103 -16.57 18.33 -11.62
CA HIS A 103 -17.73 17.48 -11.44
C HIS A 103 -17.90 17.05 -9.98
N ARG A 104 -16.84 16.55 -9.33
CA ARG A 104 -16.88 16.12 -7.92
C ARG A 104 -17.22 17.29 -7.00
N ARG A 105 -16.69 18.48 -7.25
CA ARG A 105 -17.05 19.71 -6.52
C ARG A 105 -18.54 20.06 -6.64
N SER A 106 -19.12 19.91 -7.83
CA SER A 106 -20.55 20.16 -8.06
C SER A 106 -21.45 19.17 -7.29
N LEU A 107 -21.07 17.88 -7.28
CA LEU A 107 -21.79 16.86 -6.51
C LEU A 107 -21.76 17.14 -5.02
N GLU A 108 -20.59 17.47 -4.45
CA GLU A 108 -20.47 17.79 -3.03
C GLU A 108 -21.25 19.06 -2.67
N ARG A 109 -21.28 20.08 -3.54
CA ARG A 109 -22.11 21.28 -3.31
C ARG A 109 -23.59 20.92 -3.20
N LYS A 110 -24.10 20.09 -4.10
CA LYS A 110 -25.51 19.62 -4.05
C LYS A 110 -25.80 18.80 -2.80
N LYS A 111 -24.85 18.00 -2.31
CA LYS A 111 -25.01 17.27 -1.03
C LYS A 111 -25.12 18.25 0.14
N ILE A 112 -24.27 19.27 0.18
CA ILE A 112 -24.32 20.32 1.22
C ILE A 112 -25.65 21.06 1.18
N GLU A 113 -26.14 21.43 -0.01
CA GLU A 113 -27.44 22.10 -0.17
C GLU A 113 -28.60 21.23 0.36
N LYS A 114 -28.61 19.93 0.02
CA LYS A 114 -29.62 18.99 0.55
C LYS A 114 -29.55 18.87 2.07
N LEU A 115 -28.35 18.70 2.63
CA LEU A 115 -28.15 18.60 4.07
C LEU A 115 -28.61 19.87 4.81
N LYS A 116 -28.29 21.05 4.26
CA LYS A 116 -28.77 22.35 4.78
C LYS A 116 -30.30 22.47 4.71
N ALA A 117 -30.93 21.98 3.64
CA ALA A 117 -32.39 22.03 3.49
C ALA A 117 -33.12 21.10 4.48
N THR A 118 -32.54 19.93 4.79
CA THR A 118 -33.08 19.01 5.80
C THR A 118 -32.80 19.44 7.24
N LEU A 119 -31.84 20.35 7.45
CA LEU A 119 -31.51 20.84 8.77
C LEU A 119 -32.58 21.83 9.22
N HIS A 120 -33.52 21.37 10.05
CA HIS A 120 -34.42 22.26 10.75
C HIS A 120 -33.61 23.22 11.65
N LEU A 121 -34.04 24.49 11.74
CA LEU A 121 -33.38 25.63 12.42
C LEU A 121 -33.09 25.45 13.93
N LEU A 122 -33.13 24.23 14.45
CA LEU A 122 -32.88 23.86 15.85
C LEU A 122 -31.47 24.22 16.34
N ALA A 123 -30.50 24.40 15.43
CA ALA A 123 -29.10 24.67 15.73
C ALA A 123 -28.60 26.02 15.19
N VAL A 124 -29.49 26.99 14.95
CA VAL A 124 -29.09 28.35 14.56
C VAL A 124 -29.03 29.21 15.82
N GLU A 125 -27.82 29.61 16.24
CA GLU A 125 -27.61 30.49 17.40
C GLU A 125 -28.29 31.88 17.23
N GLN A 126 -28.52 32.28 15.98
CA GLN A 126 -29.26 33.50 15.63
C GLN A 126 -30.70 33.16 15.28
N VAL A 127 -31.58 33.23 16.27
CA VAL A 127 -33.04 33.21 16.04
C VAL A 127 -33.38 34.33 15.05
N PRO A 128 -33.98 34.03 13.87
CA PRO A 128 -34.36 35.07 12.93
C PRO A 128 -35.37 36.00 13.61
N LYS A 129 -35.05 37.29 13.71
CA LYS A 129 -35.96 38.31 14.25
C LYS A 129 -37.11 38.52 13.27
N ASN A 130 -38.14 37.67 13.34
CA ASN A 130 -39.36 37.83 12.57
C ASN A 130 -40.19 38.99 13.15
N LYS A 131 -40.58 39.94 12.28
CA LYS A 131 -41.54 40.99 12.63
C LYS A 131 -42.95 40.42 12.52
N HIS A 132 -43.64 40.25 13.65
CA HIS A 132 -45.05 39.86 13.68
C HIS A 132 -45.90 41.11 13.85
N ILE A 133 -46.69 41.46 12.84
CA ILE A 133 -47.59 42.63 12.86
C ILE A 133 -49.00 42.12 13.12
N ILE A 134 -49.61 42.58 14.21
CA ILE A 134 -50.99 42.25 14.56
C ILE A 134 -51.84 43.48 14.25
N PHE A 135 -52.88 43.29 13.45
CA PHE A 135 -53.90 44.32 13.20
C PHE A 135 -54.99 44.19 14.25
N VAL A 136 -55.43 45.33 14.80
CA VAL A 136 -56.38 45.38 15.89
C VAL A 136 -57.45 46.43 15.55
N ASP A 137 -58.72 46.06 15.72
CA ASP A 137 -59.87 46.87 15.27
C ASP A 137 -60.21 48.02 16.24
N THR A 138 -59.84 47.93 17.52
CA THR A 138 -60.10 48.99 18.50
C THR A 138 -58.84 49.41 19.25
N GLU A 139 -58.69 50.71 19.53
CA GLU A 139 -57.53 51.26 20.24
C GLU A 139 -57.35 50.73 21.68
N LYS A 140 -58.39 50.09 22.24
CA LYS A 140 -58.38 49.51 23.58
C LYS A 140 -57.67 48.15 23.61
N ASP A 141 -57.73 47.40 22.51
CA ASP A 141 -57.20 46.04 22.40
C ASP A 141 -55.68 46.03 22.08
N GLY A 142 -55.14 47.13 21.55
CA GLY A 142 -53.71 47.30 21.25
C GLY A 142 -52.84 47.78 22.43
N LYS A 143 -53.42 47.95 23.62
CA LYS A 143 -52.76 48.49 24.83
C LYS A 143 -52.58 47.46 25.95
N GLN A 144 -52.54 46.16 25.63
CA GLN A 144 -52.15 45.11 26.59
C GLN A 144 -50.64 44.94 26.67
#